data_AF-A0A939EFC3-F1
#
_entry.id   AF-A0A939EFC3-F1
#
_cell.length_a   1.000
_cell.length_b   1.000
_cell.length_c   1.000
_cell.angle_alpha   90.00
_cell.angle_beta   90.00
_cell.angle_gamma   90.00
#
_symmetry.space_group_name_H-M   'P 1'
#
loop_
_entity.id
_entity.type
_entity.pdbx_description
1 polymer ?
#
loop_
_entity_poly.entity_id
_entity_poly.type
_entity_poly.pdbx_seq_one_letter_code
_entity_poly.pdbx_strand_id
1 'polypeptide(L)'
;MTIAALTGGRAQIAGDGVTDRVDLDFQFVDEEDLLVIHTDTSGTDTEWTYQQAPGNWSFTGGAYETGTVFFTASDLAAGERLTVTLVSTYEQPFTLEGGEIDPEIIERSMDRTALSVQAIAGQVSRSLSVSPSLEGTLPDLEVPDLPDGYGFVRQGNALVPALIDSAAISEAVSDAQVAQSAAETAATNAGDHASVASNAAGAVSAAATGASEAQAAAEAAKSGAEAAKDDAEAAATSAGTAAADAIAAYSAALAQVEANLDNLMSKVSSIAVIQYRLAAGQSGGTNTTNAWTPYPLNHIAHDPEGIVDLVSNEFTSLIDRVCDISVLFFRTNYSTVRLYNVTDGVEIGTCFSGLATNGNSGSLTVMGSYPVVSGKTYRIEYFTSAVYSGQGLGPSSSSGSPEVYGQVILR
;
A
#
# COMPACT_ATOMS: atom_id res chain seq x y z
N MET A 1 -35.44 -48.14 -53.02
CA MET A 1 -36.10 -48.10 -54.34
C MET A 1 -35.10 -48.62 -55.38
N THR A 2 -35.49 -48.95 -56.62
CA THR A 2 -34.54 -49.40 -57.66
C THR A 2 -34.53 -48.40 -58.82
N ILE A 3 -33.40 -47.73 -59.03
CA ILE A 3 -33.15 -46.88 -60.21
C ILE A 3 -33.21 -47.73 -61.48
N ALA A 4 -34.02 -47.31 -62.45
CA ALA A 4 -34.11 -47.97 -63.75
C ALA A 4 -32.86 -47.67 -64.60
N ALA A 5 -32.43 -48.61 -65.44
CA ALA A 5 -31.29 -48.40 -66.33
C ALA A 5 -31.58 -47.27 -67.33
N LEU A 6 -30.66 -46.31 -67.45
CA LEU A 6 -30.80 -45.14 -68.33
C LEU A 6 -30.93 -45.56 -69.80
N THR A 7 -31.86 -44.92 -70.53
CA THR A 7 -31.94 -45.00 -72.00
C THR A 7 -31.22 -43.84 -72.69
N GLY A 8 -30.94 -42.74 -71.98
CA GLY A 8 -30.15 -41.59 -72.42
C GLY A 8 -29.90 -40.59 -71.27
N GLY A 9 -28.76 -39.90 -71.24
CA GLY A 9 -28.37 -38.95 -70.16
C GLY A 9 -28.41 -37.47 -70.59
N ARG A 10 -29.17 -37.19 -71.65
CA ARG A 10 -29.26 -35.88 -72.30
C ARG A 10 -30.65 -35.73 -72.91
N ALA A 11 -31.30 -34.62 -72.58
CA ALA A 11 -32.46 -34.14 -73.30
C ALA A 11 -32.06 -32.89 -74.10
N GLN A 12 -32.53 -32.76 -75.33
CA GLN A 12 -32.29 -31.57 -76.14
C GLN A 12 -33.54 -31.15 -76.87
N ILE A 13 -33.80 -29.85 -76.88
CA ILE A 13 -34.85 -29.23 -77.68
C ILE A 13 -34.27 -28.11 -78.55
N ALA A 14 -34.91 -27.86 -79.68
CA ALA A 14 -34.65 -26.68 -80.48
C ALA A 14 -35.60 -25.56 -80.05
N GLY A 15 -35.09 -24.32 -80.04
CA GLY A 15 -35.92 -23.15 -79.82
C GLY A 15 -36.93 -22.97 -80.94
N ASP A 16 -38.19 -22.81 -80.55
CA ASP A 16 -39.30 -22.41 -81.42
C ASP A 16 -39.95 -21.10 -80.93
N GLY A 17 -39.46 -20.52 -79.83
CA GLY A 17 -40.00 -19.32 -79.19
C GLY A 17 -41.34 -19.51 -78.49
N VAL A 18 -41.84 -20.76 -78.35
CA VAL A 18 -43.15 -21.07 -77.79
C VAL A 18 -43.08 -22.18 -76.73
N THR A 19 -42.22 -23.18 -76.93
CA THR A 19 -41.98 -24.27 -75.99
C THR A 19 -41.18 -23.74 -74.79
N ASP A 20 -41.70 -23.97 -73.59
CA ASP A 20 -41.18 -23.48 -72.31
C ASP A 20 -40.72 -24.63 -71.38
N ARG A 21 -40.65 -25.86 -71.90
CA ARG A 21 -40.30 -27.04 -71.10
C ARG A 21 -39.58 -28.16 -71.87
N VAL A 22 -38.77 -28.93 -71.15
CA VAL A 22 -38.11 -30.16 -71.61
C VAL A 22 -38.40 -31.28 -70.63
N ASP A 23 -39.07 -32.34 -71.08
CA ASP A 23 -39.24 -33.55 -70.29
C ASP A 23 -37.94 -34.37 -70.32
N LEU A 24 -37.46 -34.76 -69.14
CA LEU A 24 -36.25 -35.55 -68.97
C LEU A 24 -36.60 -37.03 -68.92
N ASP A 25 -35.92 -37.83 -69.73
CA ASP A 25 -36.05 -39.29 -69.79
C ASP A 25 -35.09 -40.02 -68.84
N PHE A 26 -34.36 -39.26 -68.00
CA PHE A 26 -33.47 -39.76 -66.96
C PHE A 26 -33.88 -39.27 -65.57
N GLN A 27 -33.55 -40.08 -64.56
CA GLN A 27 -33.78 -39.77 -63.15
C GLN A 27 -32.68 -38.85 -62.62
N PHE A 28 -33.02 -37.95 -61.71
CA PHE A 28 -32.10 -37.05 -61.02
C PHE A 28 -32.60 -36.77 -59.60
N VAL A 29 -31.76 -36.24 -58.71
CA VAL A 29 -32.16 -35.96 -57.32
C VAL A 29 -32.64 -34.52 -57.16
N ASP A 30 -31.80 -33.55 -57.54
CA ASP A 30 -31.99 -32.11 -57.32
C ASP A 30 -31.33 -31.28 -58.44
N GLU A 31 -31.24 -29.95 -58.31
CA GLU A 31 -30.61 -29.10 -59.33
C GLU A 31 -29.13 -29.43 -59.58
N GLU A 32 -28.40 -29.95 -58.60
CA GLU A 32 -26.96 -30.18 -58.71
C GLU A 32 -26.64 -31.31 -59.69
N ASP A 33 -27.63 -32.16 -59.97
CA ASP A 33 -27.52 -33.24 -60.94
C ASP A 33 -27.86 -32.78 -62.38
N LEU A 34 -28.21 -31.51 -62.61
CA LEU A 34 -28.64 -31.00 -63.90
C LEU A 34 -27.77 -29.84 -64.39
N LEU A 35 -27.17 -30.01 -65.58
CA LEU A 35 -26.49 -28.95 -66.30
C LEU A 35 -27.31 -28.55 -67.52
N VAL A 36 -27.75 -27.29 -67.54
CA VAL A 36 -28.55 -26.71 -68.62
C VAL A 36 -27.68 -25.75 -69.43
N ILE A 37 -27.49 -26.08 -70.70
CA ILE A 37 -26.64 -25.33 -71.63
C ILE A 37 -27.51 -24.76 -72.75
N HIS A 38 -27.41 -23.45 -72.95
CA HIS A 38 -27.97 -22.75 -74.11
C HIS A 38 -26.90 -22.53 -75.15
N THR A 39 -27.20 -22.95 -76.38
CA THR A 39 -26.35 -22.76 -77.54
C THR A 39 -26.99 -21.73 -78.46
N ASP A 40 -26.31 -20.60 -78.66
CA ASP A 40 -26.76 -19.52 -79.53
C ASP A 40 -26.63 -19.87 -81.03
N THR A 41 -27.12 -18.99 -81.92
CA THR A 41 -27.03 -19.21 -83.38
C THR A 41 -25.61 -19.22 -83.95
N SER A 42 -24.63 -18.72 -83.19
CA SER A 42 -23.21 -18.70 -83.54
C SER A 42 -22.48 -19.97 -83.05
N GLY A 43 -23.16 -20.84 -82.30
CA GLY A 43 -22.60 -22.04 -81.68
C GLY A 43 -21.86 -21.76 -80.37
N THR A 44 -22.08 -20.61 -79.74
CA THR A 44 -21.53 -20.30 -78.41
C THR A 44 -22.38 -20.97 -77.34
N ASP A 45 -21.76 -21.78 -76.49
CA ASP A 45 -22.41 -22.42 -75.36
C ASP A 45 -22.33 -21.52 -74.11
N THR A 46 -23.47 -21.29 -73.47
CA THR A 46 -23.59 -20.59 -72.19
C THR A 46 -24.35 -21.46 -71.19
N GLU A 47 -23.84 -21.52 -69.96
CA GLU A 47 -24.50 -22.25 -68.89
C GLU A 47 -25.63 -21.41 -68.30
N TRP A 48 -26.82 -21.99 -68.19
CA TRP A 48 -27.98 -21.34 -67.58
C TRP A 48 -28.00 -21.60 -66.08
N THR A 49 -28.15 -20.53 -65.30
CA THR A 49 -28.15 -20.60 -63.84
C THR A 49 -29.51 -21.04 -63.31
N TYR A 50 -29.50 -22.02 -62.40
CA TYR A 50 -30.68 -22.46 -61.66
C TYR A 50 -31.08 -21.39 -60.64
N GLN A 51 -32.35 -20.95 -60.62
CA GLN A 51 -32.92 -20.21 -59.48
C GLN A 51 -34.44 -20.04 -59.62
N GLN A 52 -35.19 -20.16 -58.52
CA GLN A 52 -36.64 -19.90 -58.50
C GLN A 52 -37.05 -18.42 -58.70
N ALA A 53 -36.07 -17.49 -58.68
CA ALA A 53 -36.03 -16.14 -59.30
C ALA A 53 -34.89 -15.31 -58.66
N PRO A 54 -34.03 -14.60 -59.42
CA PRO A 54 -33.98 -14.49 -60.89
C PRO A 54 -33.04 -15.55 -61.50
N GLY A 55 -33.58 -16.71 -61.91
CA GLY A 55 -32.85 -17.76 -62.62
C GLY A 55 -33.42 -18.00 -64.01
N ASN A 56 -32.64 -18.63 -64.90
CA ASN A 56 -33.01 -18.87 -66.30
C ASN A 56 -33.84 -20.15 -66.49
N TRP A 57 -33.83 -21.05 -65.51
CA TRP A 57 -34.62 -22.28 -65.53
C TRP A 57 -34.98 -22.77 -64.12
N SER A 58 -36.01 -23.61 -64.05
CA SER A 58 -36.45 -24.35 -62.86
C SER A 58 -36.83 -25.77 -63.26
N PHE A 59 -37.03 -26.69 -62.30
CA PHE A 59 -37.49 -28.03 -62.61
C PHE A 59 -38.65 -28.46 -61.69
N THR A 60 -39.43 -29.44 -62.16
CA THR A 60 -40.34 -30.23 -61.31
C THR A 60 -40.03 -31.70 -61.47
N GLY A 61 -40.28 -32.51 -60.45
CA GLY A 61 -39.83 -33.90 -60.38
C GLY A 61 -38.56 -34.00 -59.54
N GLY A 62 -37.68 -34.94 -59.87
CA GLY A 62 -36.50 -35.25 -59.06
C GLY A 62 -36.83 -36.24 -57.93
N ALA A 63 -35.99 -36.30 -56.91
CA ALA A 63 -36.08 -37.31 -55.84
C ALA A 63 -36.11 -38.77 -56.36
N TYR A 64 -35.19 -39.08 -57.29
CA TYR A 64 -35.02 -40.39 -57.94
C TYR A 64 -36.12 -40.79 -58.93
N GLU A 65 -36.92 -39.81 -59.38
CA GLU A 65 -37.88 -39.97 -60.48
C GLU A 65 -37.47 -39.08 -61.66
N THR A 66 -38.09 -39.30 -62.82
CA THR A 66 -37.94 -38.39 -63.96
C THR A 66 -38.60 -37.04 -63.66
N GLY A 67 -38.22 -36.01 -64.40
CA GLY A 67 -38.74 -34.66 -64.20
C GLY A 67 -38.74 -33.84 -65.47
N THR A 68 -39.12 -32.58 -65.33
CA THR A 68 -39.25 -31.63 -66.43
C THR A 68 -38.52 -30.35 -66.06
N VAL A 69 -37.70 -29.85 -66.97
CA VAL A 69 -37.05 -28.53 -66.87
C VAL A 69 -37.94 -27.50 -67.55
N PHE A 70 -38.22 -26.40 -66.85
CA PHE A 70 -39.00 -25.26 -67.32
C PHE A 70 -38.08 -24.04 -67.50
N PHE A 71 -38.34 -23.25 -68.53
CA PHE A 71 -37.62 -22.03 -68.86
C PHE A 71 -38.57 -21.06 -69.58
N THR A 72 -38.20 -19.79 -69.70
CA THR A 72 -39.06 -18.84 -70.42
C THR A 72 -38.95 -19.08 -71.92
N ALA A 73 -40.07 -19.30 -72.63
CA ALA A 73 -40.06 -19.54 -74.08
C ALA A 73 -39.37 -18.43 -74.89
N SER A 74 -39.38 -17.18 -74.41
CA SER A 74 -38.68 -16.05 -75.05
C SER A 74 -37.16 -16.14 -75.00
N ASP A 75 -36.62 -16.94 -74.07
CA ASP A 75 -35.18 -17.03 -73.82
C ASP A 75 -34.52 -18.08 -74.73
N LEU A 76 -35.31 -18.83 -75.53
CA LEU A 76 -34.85 -19.80 -76.50
C LEU A 76 -35.42 -19.50 -77.90
N ALA A 77 -34.71 -18.66 -78.66
CA ALA A 77 -35.16 -18.19 -79.97
C ALA A 77 -35.05 -19.26 -81.07
N ALA A 78 -35.74 -19.03 -82.20
CA ALA A 78 -35.70 -19.94 -83.34
C ALA A 78 -34.27 -20.11 -83.88
N GLY A 79 -33.76 -21.35 -83.88
CA GLY A 79 -32.40 -21.68 -84.32
C GLY A 79 -31.40 -21.87 -83.17
N GLU A 80 -31.76 -21.50 -81.95
CA GLU A 80 -31.01 -21.81 -80.73
C GLU A 80 -31.38 -23.20 -80.19
N ARG A 81 -30.58 -23.74 -79.27
CA ARG A 81 -30.82 -25.06 -78.68
C ARG A 81 -30.60 -25.05 -77.18
N LEU A 82 -31.48 -25.76 -76.47
CA LEU A 82 -31.31 -26.03 -75.06
C LEU A 82 -30.94 -27.49 -74.87
N THR A 83 -29.84 -27.72 -74.16
CA THR A 83 -29.35 -29.07 -73.84
C THR A 83 -29.33 -29.23 -72.33
N VAL A 84 -30.12 -30.17 -71.83
CA VAL A 84 -30.09 -30.57 -70.42
C VAL A 84 -29.31 -31.87 -70.33
N THR A 85 -28.31 -31.90 -69.47
CA THR A 85 -27.46 -33.08 -69.26
C THR A 85 -27.41 -33.44 -67.79
N LEU A 86 -27.43 -34.75 -67.52
CA LEU A 86 -27.16 -35.28 -66.19
C LEU A 86 -25.68 -35.04 -65.85
N VAL A 87 -25.45 -34.31 -64.78
CA VAL A 87 -24.13 -34.13 -64.14
C VAL A 87 -24.20 -34.69 -62.73
N SER A 88 -23.05 -34.84 -62.08
CA SER A 88 -23.02 -35.23 -60.68
C SER A 88 -21.82 -34.56 -60.03
N THR A 89 -22.05 -33.85 -58.93
CA THR A 89 -21.00 -33.39 -58.03
C THR A 89 -20.48 -34.62 -57.28
N TYR A 90 -19.23 -35.00 -57.49
CA TYR A 90 -18.61 -36.19 -56.85
C TYR A 90 -18.28 -35.95 -55.37
N GLU A 91 -19.19 -35.32 -54.64
CA GLU A 91 -19.05 -35.01 -53.23
C GLU A 91 -19.81 -36.04 -52.41
N GLN A 92 -19.24 -36.52 -51.29
CA GLN A 92 -19.97 -37.30 -50.30
C GLN A 92 -20.77 -36.33 -49.43
N PRO A 93 -22.11 -36.22 -49.58
CA PRO A 93 -22.86 -35.24 -48.82
C PRO A 93 -23.26 -35.74 -47.42
N PHE A 94 -23.09 -37.04 -47.14
CA PHE A 94 -23.55 -37.66 -45.90
C PHE A 94 -22.40 -37.90 -44.92
N THR A 95 -22.23 -36.99 -43.97
CA THR A 95 -21.51 -37.26 -42.73
C THR A 95 -22.43 -38.01 -41.76
N LEU A 96 -22.12 -39.27 -41.47
CA LEU A 96 -22.79 -40.05 -40.43
C LEU A 96 -22.33 -39.58 -39.04
N GLU A 97 -23.03 -38.62 -38.43
CA GLU A 97 -22.88 -38.32 -37.00
C GLU A 97 -23.77 -39.26 -36.18
N GLY A 98 -23.18 -40.29 -35.56
CA GLY A 98 -23.85 -41.13 -34.56
C GLY A 98 -24.14 -42.55 -35.04
N GLY A 99 -23.85 -43.54 -34.18
CA GLY A 99 -23.74 -44.97 -34.49
C GLY A 99 -25.03 -45.75 -34.78
N GLU A 100 -26.07 -45.11 -35.30
CA GLU A 100 -27.27 -45.82 -35.77
C GLU A 100 -27.36 -45.71 -37.29
N ILE A 101 -27.23 -46.86 -37.95
CA ILE A 101 -27.30 -46.96 -39.42
C ILE A 101 -28.77 -46.91 -39.82
N ASP A 102 -29.22 -45.75 -40.30
CA ASP A 102 -30.54 -45.61 -40.89
C ASP A 102 -30.55 -46.29 -42.28
N PRO A 103 -31.35 -47.35 -42.50
CA PRO A 103 -31.45 -48.03 -43.80
C PRO A 103 -31.88 -47.09 -44.93
N GLU A 104 -32.68 -46.06 -44.66
CA GLU A 104 -33.11 -45.10 -45.68
C GLU A 104 -31.95 -44.22 -46.17
N ILE A 105 -31.00 -43.89 -45.27
CA ILE A 105 -29.80 -43.12 -45.64
C ILE A 105 -28.86 -43.98 -46.50
N ILE A 106 -28.72 -45.27 -46.17
CA ILE A 106 -27.92 -46.19 -47.00
C ILE A 106 -28.52 -46.34 -48.40
N GLU A 107 -29.84 -46.57 -48.52
CA GLU A 107 -30.46 -46.68 -49.85
C GLU A 107 -30.28 -45.38 -50.68
N ARG A 108 -30.51 -44.19 -50.09
CA ARG A 108 -30.29 -42.92 -50.79
C ARG A 108 -28.83 -42.72 -51.24
N SER A 109 -27.86 -43.16 -50.43
CA SER A 109 -26.43 -43.08 -50.77
C SER A 109 -26.06 -44.03 -51.91
N MET A 110 -26.65 -45.22 -51.95
CA MET A 110 -26.45 -46.20 -53.03
C MET A 110 -27.07 -45.70 -54.33
N ASP A 111 -28.27 -45.12 -54.26
CA ASP A 111 -28.97 -44.55 -55.41
C ASP A 111 -28.22 -43.32 -55.99
N ARG A 112 -27.66 -42.44 -55.14
CA ARG A 112 -26.83 -41.32 -55.61
C ARG A 112 -25.51 -41.80 -56.24
N THR A 113 -24.90 -42.85 -55.70
CA THR A 113 -23.71 -43.47 -56.31
C THR A 113 -24.03 -44.03 -57.71
N ALA A 114 -25.20 -44.63 -57.89
CA ALA A 114 -25.63 -45.11 -59.21
C ALA A 114 -25.81 -43.96 -60.22
N LEU A 115 -26.36 -42.82 -59.79
CA LEU A 115 -26.45 -41.61 -60.61
C LEU A 115 -25.07 -41.05 -61.00
N SER A 116 -24.12 -40.98 -60.06
CA SER A 116 -22.74 -40.53 -60.38
C SER A 116 -22.07 -41.45 -61.40
N VAL A 117 -22.25 -42.76 -61.30
CA VAL A 117 -21.73 -43.72 -62.30
C VAL A 117 -22.35 -43.50 -63.68
N GLN A 118 -23.64 -43.15 -63.75
CA GLN A 118 -24.33 -42.86 -65.00
C GLN A 118 -23.86 -41.52 -65.61
N ALA A 119 -23.61 -40.49 -64.80
CA ALA A 119 -23.01 -39.23 -65.25
C ALA A 119 -21.58 -39.44 -65.81
N ILE A 120 -20.75 -40.25 -65.15
CA ILE A 120 -19.41 -40.65 -65.66
C ILE A 120 -19.54 -41.32 -67.03
N ALA A 121 -20.47 -42.27 -67.19
CA ALA A 121 -20.68 -42.95 -68.47
C ALA A 121 -21.05 -41.95 -69.59
N GLY A 122 -21.87 -40.95 -69.28
CA GLY A 122 -22.19 -39.86 -70.19
C GLY A 122 -20.98 -38.98 -70.55
N GLN A 123 -20.05 -38.74 -69.63
CA GLN A 123 -18.83 -37.98 -69.90
C GLN A 123 -17.82 -38.80 -70.73
N VAL A 124 -17.60 -40.07 -70.38
CA VAL A 124 -16.69 -40.97 -71.10
C VAL A 124 -17.14 -41.20 -72.55
N SER A 125 -18.44 -41.23 -72.81
CA SER A 125 -18.98 -41.33 -74.18
C SER A 125 -18.60 -40.18 -75.13
N ARG A 126 -18.13 -39.05 -74.58
CA ARG A 126 -17.69 -37.85 -75.33
C ARG A 126 -16.17 -37.69 -75.39
N SER A 127 -15.43 -38.63 -74.79
CA SER A 127 -13.97 -38.65 -74.82
C SER A 127 -13.45 -39.47 -76.00
N LEU A 128 -12.26 -39.12 -76.49
CA LEU A 128 -11.59 -39.89 -77.53
C LEU A 128 -10.99 -41.16 -76.91
N SER A 129 -11.71 -42.28 -77.01
CA SER A 129 -11.25 -43.57 -76.49
C SER A 129 -10.18 -44.16 -77.40
N VAL A 130 -8.92 -44.07 -76.97
CA VAL A 130 -7.80 -44.78 -77.62
C VAL A 130 -7.69 -46.17 -77.00
N SER A 131 -7.70 -47.20 -77.84
CA SER A 131 -7.63 -48.58 -77.37
C SER A 131 -6.27 -48.85 -76.69
N PRO A 132 -6.21 -49.46 -75.50
CA PRO A 132 -4.95 -49.73 -74.79
C PRO A 132 -4.07 -50.79 -75.47
N SER A 133 -4.56 -51.45 -76.52
CA SER A 133 -3.82 -52.41 -77.34
C SER A 133 -3.29 -51.82 -78.66
N LEU A 134 -3.35 -50.50 -78.86
CA LEU A 134 -2.87 -49.86 -80.08
C LEU A 134 -1.35 -49.60 -79.97
N GLU A 135 -0.53 -50.53 -80.45
CA GLU A 135 0.90 -50.28 -80.73
C GLU A 135 1.03 -49.55 -82.08
N GLY A 136 1.43 -48.27 -82.04
CA GLY A 136 1.66 -47.45 -83.23
C GLY A 136 1.36 -45.97 -82.97
N THR A 137 2.18 -45.07 -83.52
CA THR A 137 2.09 -43.62 -83.40
C THR A 137 0.66 -43.10 -83.64
N LEU A 138 0.26 -42.10 -82.85
CA LEU A 138 -0.98 -41.34 -83.05
C LEU A 138 -1.15 -40.97 -84.54
N PRO A 139 -2.38 -40.94 -85.09
CA PRO A 139 -2.60 -40.53 -86.47
C PRO A 139 -1.93 -39.18 -86.73
N ASP A 140 -1.14 -39.12 -87.81
CA ASP A 140 -0.33 -37.96 -88.18
C ASP A 140 -1.24 -36.73 -88.31
N LEU A 141 -1.14 -35.82 -87.36
CA LEU A 141 -1.73 -34.49 -87.48
C LEU A 141 -0.80 -33.71 -88.40
N GLU A 142 -1.14 -33.62 -89.68
CA GLU A 142 -0.42 -32.75 -90.63
C GLU A 142 -0.49 -31.30 -90.13
N VAL A 143 0.57 -30.85 -89.47
CA VAL A 143 0.78 -29.44 -89.15
C VAL A 143 1.34 -28.77 -90.42
N PRO A 144 0.75 -27.67 -90.92
CA PRO A 144 1.21 -27.02 -92.14
C PRO A 144 2.69 -26.61 -92.05
N ASP A 145 3.47 -26.87 -93.10
CA ASP A 145 4.85 -26.39 -93.21
C ASP A 145 4.88 -24.86 -93.10
N LEU A 146 5.57 -24.35 -92.08
CA LEU A 146 5.74 -22.92 -91.84
C LEU A 146 6.98 -22.39 -92.60
N PRO A 147 6.92 -21.20 -93.23
CA PRO A 147 8.08 -20.54 -93.79
C PRO A 147 9.12 -20.19 -92.72
N ASP A 148 10.40 -20.18 -93.09
CA ASP A 148 11.51 -19.82 -92.21
C ASP A 148 11.30 -18.42 -91.59
N GLY A 149 11.30 -18.34 -90.25
CA GLY A 149 11.01 -17.10 -89.49
C GLY A 149 9.55 -16.91 -89.05
N TYR A 150 8.64 -17.83 -89.37
CA TYR A 150 7.26 -17.85 -88.89
C TYR A 150 7.07 -18.87 -87.76
N GLY A 151 6.22 -18.53 -86.79
CA GLY A 151 5.77 -19.42 -85.72
C GLY A 151 4.25 -19.43 -85.64
N PHE A 152 3.69 -20.44 -84.97
CA PHE A 152 2.27 -20.42 -84.62
C PHE A 152 2.06 -19.45 -83.45
N VAL A 153 1.43 -18.31 -83.73
CA VAL A 153 1.07 -17.33 -82.72
C VAL A 153 -0.44 -17.42 -82.51
N ARG A 154 -0.86 -17.42 -81.24
CA ARG A 154 -2.29 -17.50 -80.91
C ARG A 154 -2.94 -16.14 -81.16
N GLN A 155 -3.84 -16.06 -82.14
CA GLN A 155 -4.68 -14.88 -82.38
C GLN A 155 -6.13 -15.25 -82.08
N GLY A 156 -6.62 -14.84 -80.91
CA GLY A 156 -7.93 -15.25 -80.41
C GLY A 156 -8.00 -16.76 -80.09
N ASN A 157 -8.94 -17.47 -80.74
CA ASN A 157 -9.15 -18.92 -80.56
C ASN A 157 -8.43 -19.80 -81.60
N ALA A 158 -7.68 -19.21 -82.53
CA ALA A 158 -6.95 -19.96 -83.55
C ALA A 158 -5.43 -19.82 -83.38
N LEU A 159 -4.70 -20.88 -83.74
CA LEU A 159 -3.26 -20.84 -83.95
C LEU A 159 -3.01 -20.46 -85.41
N VAL A 160 -2.41 -19.31 -85.65
CA VAL A 160 -2.12 -18.82 -87.00
C VAL A 160 -0.62 -18.68 -87.24
N PRO A 161 -0.12 -19.03 -88.44
CA PRO A 161 1.23 -18.68 -88.88
C PRO A 161 1.44 -17.16 -88.86
N ALA A 162 2.35 -16.64 -88.04
CA ALA A 162 2.74 -15.24 -88.10
C ALA A 162 4.27 -15.08 -87.94
N LEU A 163 4.80 -13.98 -88.50
CA LEU A 163 6.22 -13.65 -88.43
C LEU A 163 6.61 -13.49 -86.96
N ILE A 164 7.67 -14.18 -86.52
CA ILE A 164 8.20 -13.99 -85.18
C ILE A 164 8.97 -12.66 -85.17
N ASP A 165 8.31 -11.59 -84.73
CA ASP A 165 8.96 -10.31 -84.51
C ASP A 165 9.88 -10.40 -83.28
N SER A 166 11.14 -10.72 -83.53
CA SER A 166 12.17 -10.87 -82.50
C SER A 166 12.44 -9.58 -81.74
N ALA A 167 12.12 -8.41 -82.31
CA ALA A 167 12.24 -7.13 -81.62
C ALA A 167 11.13 -6.96 -80.58
N ALA A 168 9.88 -7.27 -80.92
CA ALA A 168 8.75 -7.22 -79.99
C ALA A 168 8.92 -8.21 -78.81
N ILE A 169 9.50 -9.39 -79.07
CA ILE A 169 9.82 -10.36 -78.00
C ILE A 169 10.91 -9.80 -77.09
N SER A 170 11.95 -9.18 -77.65
CA SER A 170 13.05 -8.61 -76.86
C SER A 170 12.58 -7.45 -75.97
N GLU A 171 11.69 -6.61 -76.48
CA GLU A 171 11.06 -5.52 -75.70
C GLU A 171 10.20 -6.08 -74.55
N ALA A 172 9.34 -7.07 -74.83
CA ALA A 172 8.54 -7.73 -73.79
C ALA A 172 9.39 -8.42 -72.71
N VAL A 173 10.52 -9.03 -73.09
CA VAL A 173 11.48 -9.61 -72.13
C VAL A 173 12.14 -8.51 -71.29
N SER A 174 12.54 -7.39 -71.90
CA SER A 174 13.10 -6.25 -71.19
C SER A 174 12.10 -5.68 -70.18
N ASP A 175 10.85 -5.48 -70.58
CA ASP A 175 9.78 -5.00 -69.70
C ASP A 175 9.52 -5.98 -68.54
N ALA A 176 9.52 -7.28 -68.82
CA ALA A 176 9.36 -8.30 -67.79
C ALA A 176 10.54 -8.30 -66.79
N GLN A 177 11.78 -8.11 -67.25
CA GLN A 177 12.96 -7.99 -66.39
C GLN A 177 12.91 -6.72 -65.52
N VAL A 178 12.42 -5.60 -66.07
CA VAL A 178 12.19 -4.36 -65.31
C VAL A 178 11.11 -4.58 -64.24
N ALA A 179 9.99 -5.23 -64.61
CA ALA A 179 8.91 -5.54 -63.68
C ALA A 179 9.35 -6.51 -62.57
N GLN A 180 10.14 -7.54 -62.90
CA GLN A 180 10.75 -8.44 -61.92
C GLN A 180 11.63 -7.67 -60.94
N SER A 181 12.53 -6.82 -61.44
CA SER A 181 13.44 -6.03 -60.60
C SER A 181 12.68 -5.08 -59.67
N ALA A 182 11.59 -4.48 -60.17
CA ALA A 182 10.70 -3.64 -59.37
C ALA A 182 9.98 -4.46 -58.28
N ALA A 183 9.52 -5.66 -58.59
CA ALA A 183 8.87 -6.56 -57.63
C ALA A 183 9.85 -7.02 -56.53
N GLU A 184 11.10 -7.37 -56.87
CA GLU A 184 12.14 -7.74 -55.90
C GLU A 184 12.49 -6.56 -54.97
N THR A 185 12.55 -5.34 -55.52
CA THR A 185 12.75 -4.12 -54.71
C THR A 185 11.57 -3.88 -53.77
N ALA A 186 10.34 -4.03 -54.25
CA ALA A 186 9.14 -3.89 -53.42
C ALA A 186 9.08 -4.93 -52.30
N ALA A 187 9.43 -6.19 -52.59
CA ALA A 187 9.51 -7.26 -51.60
C ALA A 187 10.56 -6.97 -50.50
N THR A 188 11.73 -6.46 -50.91
CA THR A 188 12.78 -6.02 -49.97
C THR A 188 12.29 -4.89 -49.06
N ASN A 189 11.72 -3.84 -49.64
CA ASN A 189 11.17 -2.71 -48.87
C ASN A 189 10.06 -3.15 -47.90
N ALA A 190 9.20 -4.10 -48.30
CA ALA A 190 8.18 -4.65 -47.42
C ALA A 190 8.79 -5.40 -46.21
N GLY A 191 9.87 -6.17 -46.43
CA GLY A 191 10.62 -6.83 -45.37
C GLY A 191 11.29 -5.84 -44.39
N ASP A 192 11.87 -4.76 -44.92
CA ASP A 192 12.47 -3.69 -44.12
C ASP A 192 11.40 -2.97 -43.27
N HIS A 193 10.26 -2.63 -43.86
CA HIS A 193 9.15 -2.00 -43.14
C HIS A 193 8.56 -2.92 -42.05
N ALA A 194 8.43 -4.22 -42.31
CA ALA A 194 8.00 -5.18 -41.30
C ALA A 194 8.98 -5.25 -40.12
N SER A 195 10.29 -5.22 -40.40
CA SER A 195 11.33 -5.21 -39.37
C SER A 195 11.30 -3.92 -38.53
N VAL A 196 11.13 -2.76 -39.18
CA VAL A 196 10.98 -1.47 -38.49
C VAL A 196 9.73 -1.46 -37.60
N ALA A 197 8.60 -1.99 -38.08
CA ALA A 197 7.37 -2.09 -37.30
C ALA A 197 7.53 -3.00 -36.07
N SER A 198 8.20 -4.15 -36.22
CA SER A 198 8.51 -5.06 -35.11
C SER A 198 9.39 -4.38 -34.05
N ASN A 199 10.45 -3.69 -34.48
CA ASN A 199 11.33 -2.95 -33.57
C ASN A 199 10.58 -1.82 -32.84
N ALA A 200 9.71 -1.10 -33.54
CA ALA A 200 8.88 -0.06 -32.94
C ALA A 200 7.91 -0.63 -31.89
N ALA A 201 7.26 -1.77 -32.17
CA ALA A 201 6.39 -2.46 -31.21
C ALA A 201 7.15 -2.93 -29.96
N GLY A 202 8.37 -3.45 -30.14
CA GLY A 202 9.27 -3.81 -29.05
C GLY A 202 9.65 -2.61 -28.18
N ALA A 203 10.00 -1.47 -28.80
CA ALA A 203 10.34 -0.24 -28.09
C ALA A 203 9.15 0.31 -27.29
N VAL A 204 7.93 0.29 -27.86
CA VAL A 204 6.70 0.70 -27.16
C VAL A 204 6.43 -0.20 -25.96
N SER A 205 6.60 -1.52 -26.10
CA SER A 205 6.40 -2.49 -25.01
C SER A 205 7.40 -2.26 -23.88
N ALA A 206 8.67 -2.03 -24.21
CA ALA A 206 9.71 -1.70 -23.22
C ALA A 206 9.42 -0.38 -22.49
N ALA A 207 8.95 0.65 -23.22
CA ALA A 207 8.55 1.93 -22.62
C ALA A 207 7.35 1.77 -21.68
N ALA A 208 6.36 0.93 -22.03
CA ALA A 208 5.20 0.66 -21.19
C ALA A 208 5.60 -0.07 -19.89
N THR A 209 6.51 -1.04 -19.97
CA THR A 209 7.08 -1.71 -18.79
C THR A 209 7.82 -0.70 -17.90
N GLY A 210 8.70 0.12 -18.47
CA GLY A 210 9.44 1.13 -17.72
C GLY A 210 8.54 2.17 -17.04
N ALA A 211 7.44 2.56 -17.69
CA ALA A 211 6.44 3.45 -17.09
C ALA A 211 5.73 2.79 -15.89
N SER A 212 5.39 1.51 -15.99
CA SER A 212 4.74 0.75 -14.91
C SER A 212 5.67 0.57 -13.70
N GLU A 213 6.95 0.28 -13.95
CA GLU A 213 7.99 0.19 -12.90
C GLU A 213 8.20 1.54 -12.20
N ALA A 214 8.27 2.63 -12.97
CA ALA A 214 8.40 3.97 -12.43
C ALA A 214 7.19 4.37 -11.58
N GLN A 215 5.97 4.00 -11.99
CA GLN A 215 4.76 4.20 -11.19
C GLN A 215 4.82 3.44 -9.87
N ALA A 216 5.18 2.15 -9.89
CA ALA A 216 5.31 1.34 -8.69
C ALA A 216 6.37 1.91 -7.71
N ALA A 217 7.50 2.39 -8.24
CA ALA A 217 8.54 3.05 -7.45
C ALA A 217 8.03 4.35 -6.82
N ALA A 218 7.23 5.15 -7.54
CA ALA A 218 6.63 6.36 -7.02
C ALA A 218 5.60 6.07 -5.90
N GLU A 219 4.76 5.05 -6.05
CA GLU A 219 3.80 4.61 -5.04
C GLU A 219 4.49 4.08 -3.77
N ALA A 220 5.58 3.34 -3.93
CA ALA A 220 6.41 2.88 -2.81
C ALA A 220 7.07 4.06 -2.07
N ALA A 221 7.62 5.04 -2.81
CA ALA A 221 8.20 6.24 -2.24
C ALA A 221 7.16 7.09 -1.48
N LYS A 222 5.95 7.23 -2.04
CA LYS A 222 4.83 7.90 -1.38
C LYS A 222 4.47 7.22 -0.05
N SER A 223 4.30 5.90 -0.06
CA SER A 223 3.98 5.12 1.13
C SER A 223 5.07 5.24 2.20
N GLY A 224 6.34 5.20 1.80
CA GLY A 224 7.46 5.43 2.71
C GLY A 224 7.49 6.83 3.32
N ALA A 225 7.11 7.86 2.55
CA ALA A 225 7.01 9.23 3.05
C ALA A 225 5.85 9.41 4.05
N GLU A 226 4.71 8.76 3.81
CA GLU A 226 3.57 8.74 4.75
C GLU A 226 3.95 8.05 6.06
N ALA A 227 4.61 6.89 6.01
CA ALA A 227 5.09 6.20 7.22
C ALA A 227 6.08 7.05 8.02
N ALA A 228 7.04 7.70 7.34
CA ALA A 228 8.01 8.58 8.01
C ALA A 228 7.35 9.81 8.67
N LYS A 229 6.26 10.32 8.07
CA LYS A 229 5.46 11.40 8.66
C LYS A 229 4.78 10.93 9.94
N ASP A 230 4.14 9.76 9.92
CA ASP A 230 3.44 9.21 11.07
C ASP A 230 4.40 8.91 12.24
N ASP A 231 5.59 8.35 11.93
CA ASP A 231 6.65 8.13 12.91
C ASP A 231 7.12 9.45 13.56
N ALA A 232 7.25 10.52 12.77
CA ALA A 232 7.63 11.84 13.28
C ALA A 232 6.55 12.45 14.18
N GLU A 233 5.26 12.30 13.84
CA GLU A 233 4.13 12.75 14.66
C GLU A 233 4.05 11.97 15.99
N ALA A 234 4.29 10.65 15.96
CA ALA A 234 4.36 9.82 17.15
C ALA A 234 5.54 10.19 18.07
N ALA A 235 6.72 10.45 17.47
CA ALA A 235 7.89 10.91 18.21
C ALA A 235 7.66 12.28 18.87
N ALA A 236 7.02 13.22 18.17
CA ALA A 236 6.69 14.53 18.71
C ALA A 236 5.71 14.44 19.89
N THR A 237 4.70 13.57 19.79
CA THR A 237 3.73 13.31 20.86
C THR A 237 4.40 12.70 22.10
N SER A 238 5.31 11.75 21.90
CA SER A 238 6.08 11.11 22.98
C SER A 238 6.98 12.13 23.69
N ALA A 239 7.65 13.00 22.94
CA ALA A 239 8.47 14.08 23.49
C ALA A 239 7.64 15.10 24.29
N GLY A 240 6.45 15.47 23.80
CA GLY A 240 5.53 16.34 24.50
C GLY A 240 5.05 15.76 25.84
N THR A 241 4.74 14.46 25.86
CA THR A 241 4.34 13.74 27.08
C THR A 241 5.48 13.70 28.10
N ALA A 242 6.69 13.33 27.66
CA ALA A 242 7.86 13.29 28.54
C ALA A 242 8.20 14.67 29.13
N ALA A 243 8.03 15.75 28.35
CA ALA A 243 8.20 17.11 28.85
C ALA A 243 7.15 17.49 29.90
N ALA A 244 5.88 17.11 29.68
CA ALA A 244 4.81 17.35 30.65
C ALA A 244 5.04 16.61 31.97
N ASP A 245 5.46 15.34 31.90
CA ASP A 245 5.80 14.53 33.08
C ASP A 245 6.98 15.14 33.86
N ALA A 246 8.01 15.63 33.16
CA ALA A 246 9.15 16.30 33.79
C ALA A 246 8.71 17.58 34.51
N ILE A 247 7.86 18.41 33.88
CA ILE A 247 7.32 19.63 34.49
C ILE A 247 6.51 19.29 35.75
N ALA A 248 5.67 18.25 35.69
CA ALA A 248 4.89 17.79 36.84
C ALA A 248 5.77 17.28 38.00
N ALA A 249 6.86 16.57 37.69
CA ALA A 249 7.83 16.13 38.69
C ALA A 249 8.54 17.32 39.35
N TYR A 250 8.97 18.31 38.57
CA TYR A 250 9.61 19.52 39.11
C TYR A 250 8.65 20.36 39.96
N SER A 251 7.39 20.52 39.56
CA SER A 251 6.41 21.27 40.35
C SER A 251 6.09 20.59 41.68
N ALA A 252 5.98 19.26 41.70
CA ALA A 252 5.81 18.50 42.93
C ALA A 252 7.03 18.62 43.86
N ALA A 253 8.25 18.55 43.30
CA ALA A 253 9.47 18.72 44.06
C ALA A 253 9.58 20.13 44.66
N LEU A 254 9.22 21.17 43.90
CA LEU A 254 9.21 22.55 44.38
C LEU A 254 8.22 22.73 45.53
N ALA A 255 6.99 22.23 45.41
CA ALA A 255 5.99 22.28 46.47
C ALA A 255 6.49 21.60 47.76
N GLN A 256 7.24 20.50 47.63
CA GLN A 256 7.84 19.84 48.79
C GLN A 256 8.97 20.66 49.42
N VAL A 257 9.78 21.34 48.62
CA VAL A 257 10.81 22.27 49.13
C VAL A 257 10.17 23.43 49.88
N GLU A 258 9.10 24.02 49.34
CA GLU A 258 8.34 25.10 50.00
C GLU A 258 7.77 24.63 51.33
N ALA A 259 7.11 23.48 51.37
CA ALA A 259 6.58 22.90 52.61
C ALA A 259 7.68 22.61 53.65
N ASN A 260 8.84 22.12 53.21
CA ASN A 260 9.98 21.89 54.09
C ASN A 260 10.56 23.19 54.64
N LEU A 261 10.63 24.23 53.80
CA LEU A 261 11.09 25.55 54.21
C LEU A 261 10.16 26.17 55.26
N ASP A 262 8.85 26.10 55.04
CA ASP A 262 7.86 26.57 56.02
C ASP A 262 7.98 25.84 57.35
N ASN A 263 8.15 24.51 57.32
CA ASN A 263 8.37 23.70 58.52
C ASN A 263 9.63 24.13 59.28
N LEU A 264 10.73 24.38 58.56
CA LEU A 264 11.99 24.81 59.16
C LEU A 264 11.87 26.22 59.76
N MET A 265 11.26 27.15 59.03
CA MET A 265 11.08 28.53 59.49
C MET A 265 10.19 28.59 60.73
N SER A 266 9.15 27.76 60.81
CA SER A 266 8.33 27.62 62.02
C SER A 266 9.14 27.10 63.21
N LYS A 267 10.02 26.11 63.01
CA LYS A 267 10.83 25.54 64.11
C LYS A 267 11.91 26.49 64.62
N VAL A 268 12.54 27.28 63.75
CA VAL A 268 13.60 28.22 64.13
C VAL A 268 13.03 29.46 64.84
N SER A 269 11.77 29.81 64.56
CA SER A 269 11.10 30.96 65.18
C SER A 269 10.59 30.69 66.61
N SER A 270 10.46 29.41 66.99
CA SER A 270 9.96 28.98 68.30
C SER A 270 11.07 28.86 69.36
N ILE A 271 11.76 29.96 69.66
CA ILE A 271 12.68 30.03 70.82
C ILE A 271 12.25 31.12 71.80
N ALA A 272 12.56 30.92 73.08
CA ALA A 272 12.42 31.96 74.10
C ALA A 272 13.75 32.21 74.81
N VAL A 273 14.07 33.48 75.06
CA VAL A 273 15.28 33.94 75.73
C VAL A 273 14.91 34.75 76.95
N ILE A 274 15.29 34.26 78.12
CA ILE A 274 15.09 34.89 79.42
C ILE A 274 16.44 35.33 79.95
N GLN A 275 16.52 36.51 80.56
CA GLN A 275 17.76 37.10 81.02
C GLN A 275 17.64 37.58 82.46
N TYR A 276 18.78 37.56 83.16
CA TYR A 276 19.02 38.50 84.24
C TYR A 276 19.69 39.73 83.64
N ARG A 277 18.92 40.82 83.53
CA ARG A 277 19.31 42.06 82.88
C ARG A 277 19.17 43.23 83.85
N LEU A 278 20.20 44.05 83.94
CA LEU A 278 20.19 45.31 84.68
C LEU A 278 20.45 46.50 83.75
N ALA A 279 20.14 47.70 84.23
CA ALA A 279 20.50 48.93 83.52
C ALA A 279 22.03 49.05 83.36
N ALA A 280 22.47 49.82 82.36
CA ALA A 280 23.89 50.03 82.09
C ALA A 280 24.63 50.52 83.35
N GLY A 281 25.82 49.97 83.64
CA GLY A 281 26.64 50.35 84.78
C GLY A 281 26.20 49.78 86.13
N GLN A 282 25.14 48.96 86.18
CA GLN A 282 24.72 48.27 87.40
C GLN A 282 25.38 46.90 87.49
N SER A 283 26.11 46.63 88.56
CA SER A 283 26.69 45.30 88.80
C SER A 283 25.61 44.28 89.18
N GLY A 284 25.84 42.99 88.90
CA GLY A 284 24.88 41.90 89.10
C GLY A 284 24.46 41.65 90.55
N GLY A 285 25.08 42.32 91.52
CA GLY A 285 24.70 42.27 92.93
C GLY A 285 25.50 41.25 93.74
N THR A 286 25.24 41.22 95.04
CA THR A 286 25.88 40.32 96.00
C THR A 286 25.35 38.91 95.87
N ASN A 287 26.24 37.92 95.76
CA ASN A 287 25.86 36.50 95.80
C ASN A 287 25.68 36.02 97.26
N THR A 288 24.90 34.96 97.45
CA THR A 288 24.75 34.29 98.74
C THR A 288 25.66 33.07 98.83
N THR A 289 26.41 32.94 99.94
CA THR A 289 27.35 31.85 100.17
C THR A 289 26.68 30.69 100.93
N ASN A 290 27.11 29.45 100.63
CA ASN A 290 26.72 28.22 101.31
C ASN A 290 25.20 27.95 101.40
N ALA A 291 24.41 28.49 100.47
CA ALA A 291 22.97 28.25 100.36
C ALA A 291 22.53 28.26 98.89
N TRP A 292 21.64 27.34 98.53
CA TRP A 292 20.97 27.37 97.23
C TRP A 292 20.03 28.57 97.18
N THR A 293 20.30 29.49 96.26
CA THR A 293 19.63 30.77 96.16
C THR A 293 19.08 30.97 94.75
N PRO A 294 17.83 31.43 94.58
CA PRO A 294 17.29 31.74 93.26
C PRO A 294 18.15 32.76 92.51
N TYR A 295 18.46 32.46 91.25
CA TYR A 295 19.13 33.39 90.35
C TYR A 295 18.11 34.42 89.84
N PRO A 296 18.42 35.73 89.85
CA PRO A 296 17.41 36.79 89.68
C PRO A 296 17.00 37.04 88.21
N LEU A 297 16.46 36.03 87.51
CA LEU A 297 15.92 36.22 86.16
C LEU A 297 14.77 37.23 86.15
N ASN A 298 14.84 38.25 85.29
CA ASN A 298 13.90 39.38 85.39
C ASN A 298 13.42 39.93 84.06
N HIS A 299 13.86 39.38 82.92
CA HIS A 299 13.51 39.91 81.62
C HIS A 299 13.32 38.82 80.56
N ILE A 300 12.21 38.84 79.83
CA ILE A 300 12.04 38.07 78.60
C ILE A 300 12.58 38.93 77.45
N ALA A 301 13.72 38.55 76.90
CA ALA A 301 14.42 39.30 75.85
C ALA A 301 13.88 38.96 74.45
N HIS A 302 13.38 37.74 74.26
CA HIS A 302 12.80 37.28 73.01
C HIS A 302 11.81 36.14 73.32
N ASP A 303 10.55 36.29 72.91
CA ASP A 303 9.55 35.22 72.96
C ASP A 303 8.38 35.61 72.04
N PRO A 304 8.56 35.50 70.70
CA PRO A 304 7.55 35.93 69.74
C PRO A 304 6.29 35.06 69.77
N GLU A 305 6.40 33.83 70.26
CA GLU A 305 5.32 32.84 70.30
C GLU A 305 4.63 32.75 71.67
N GLY A 306 5.15 33.47 72.68
CA GLY A 306 4.60 33.44 74.03
C GLY A 306 4.72 32.06 74.67
N ILE A 307 5.87 31.40 74.50
CA ILE A 307 6.12 30.03 74.99
C ILE A 307 6.64 29.99 76.42
N VAL A 308 6.90 31.16 77.03
CA VAL A 308 7.33 31.26 78.42
C VAL A 308 6.71 32.45 79.15
N ASP A 309 6.27 32.21 80.38
CA ASP A 309 5.91 33.28 81.32
C ASP A 309 7.03 33.45 82.35
N LEU A 310 7.31 34.68 82.78
CA LEU A 310 8.30 34.98 83.81
C LEU A 310 7.67 35.77 84.96
N VAL A 311 7.70 35.19 86.17
CA VAL A 311 7.19 35.84 87.39
C VAL A 311 8.16 35.56 88.54
N SER A 312 8.61 36.63 89.22
CA SER A 312 9.39 36.52 90.47
C SER A 312 10.63 35.61 90.39
N ASN A 313 11.42 35.74 89.32
CA ASN A 313 12.61 34.92 89.02
C ASN A 313 12.35 33.45 88.67
N GLU A 314 11.09 33.08 88.50
CA GLU A 314 10.66 31.75 88.09
C GLU A 314 10.00 31.85 86.71
N PHE A 315 10.33 30.93 85.82
CA PHE A 315 9.75 30.89 84.48
C PHE A 315 8.87 29.66 84.31
N THR A 316 7.70 29.82 83.71
CA THR A 316 6.78 28.73 83.40
C THR A 316 6.90 28.40 81.92
N SER A 317 7.34 27.18 81.62
CA SER A 317 7.43 26.71 80.25
C SER A 317 6.04 26.31 79.78
N LEU A 318 5.56 26.86 78.66
CA LEU A 318 4.23 26.55 78.13
C LEU A 318 4.26 25.39 77.11
N ILE A 319 5.45 24.91 76.75
CA ILE A 319 5.68 23.81 75.81
C ILE A 319 6.90 22.97 76.23
N ASP A 320 6.95 21.70 75.82
CA ASP A 320 8.11 20.84 76.09
C ASP A 320 9.33 21.29 75.28
N ARG A 321 10.45 21.63 75.94
CA ARG A 321 11.67 22.16 75.31
C ARG A 321 12.94 21.74 76.03
N VAL A 322 14.09 22.00 75.41
CA VAL A 322 15.37 21.99 76.11
C VAL A 322 15.68 23.41 76.59
N CYS A 323 16.01 23.53 77.86
CA CYS A 323 16.41 24.75 78.54
C CYS A 323 17.93 24.78 78.67
N ASP A 324 18.59 25.64 77.90
CA ASP A 324 20.01 25.95 78.03
C ASP A 324 20.20 27.12 79.01
N ILE A 325 21.10 26.94 79.98
CA ILE A 325 21.37 27.88 81.06
C ILE A 325 22.80 28.37 80.93
N SER A 326 23.02 29.67 81.10
CA SER A 326 24.33 30.30 81.18
C SER A 326 24.28 31.47 82.16
N VAL A 327 25.03 31.41 83.25
CA VAL A 327 25.05 32.48 84.27
C VAL A 327 26.46 32.80 84.74
N LEU A 328 26.69 34.07 85.07
CA LEU A 328 27.99 34.61 85.46
C LEU A 328 28.13 34.70 86.98
N PHE A 329 29.35 34.43 87.46
CA PHE A 329 29.81 34.70 88.82
C PHE A 329 31.17 35.38 88.82
N PHE A 330 31.44 36.16 89.85
CA PHE A 330 32.71 36.88 90.01
C PHE A 330 33.23 36.79 91.45
N ARG A 331 34.46 36.28 91.59
CA ARG A 331 35.19 36.14 92.86
C ARG A 331 34.47 35.33 93.95
N THR A 332 33.66 34.36 93.52
CA THR A 332 32.79 33.54 94.39
C THR A 332 33.43 32.22 94.85
N ASN A 333 34.69 31.98 94.51
CA ASN A 333 35.36 30.68 94.61
C ASN A 333 34.55 29.60 93.86
N TYR A 334 34.19 28.50 94.51
CA TYR A 334 33.43 27.43 93.87
C TYR A 334 32.00 27.88 93.68
N SER A 335 31.52 27.82 92.42
CA SER A 335 30.12 28.08 92.10
C SER A 335 29.55 26.92 91.30
N THR A 336 28.29 26.61 91.58
CA THR A 336 27.50 25.67 90.81
C THR A 336 26.07 26.18 90.69
N VAL A 337 25.35 25.67 89.71
CA VAL A 337 23.99 26.08 89.37
C VAL A 337 23.17 24.83 89.17
N ARG A 338 21.87 24.90 89.43
CA ARG A 338 20.93 23.83 89.10
C ARG A 338 19.66 24.39 88.51
N LEU A 339 18.98 23.54 87.74
CA LEU A 339 17.60 23.77 87.36
C LEU A 339 16.69 23.11 88.39
N TYR A 340 15.82 23.90 89.02
CA TYR A 340 14.87 23.42 90.01
C TYR A 340 13.44 23.57 89.47
N ASN A 341 12.68 22.47 89.48
CA ASN A 341 11.26 22.47 89.15
C ASN A 341 10.48 22.87 90.40
N VAL A 342 9.97 24.10 90.39
CA VAL A 342 9.25 24.70 91.52
C VAL A 342 7.88 24.05 91.68
N THR A 343 7.22 23.69 90.58
CA THR A 343 5.90 23.06 90.60
C THR A 343 5.94 21.71 91.33
N ASP A 344 6.93 20.89 91.04
CA ASP A 344 7.05 19.53 91.58
C ASP A 344 8.00 19.45 92.79
N GLY A 345 8.69 20.54 93.13
CA GLY A 345 9.60 20.62 94.28
C GLY A 345 10.87 19.78 94.13
N VAL A 346 11.32 19.51 92.90
CA VAL A 346 12.45 18.62 92.61
C VAL A 346 13.55 19.29 91.81
N GLU A 347 14.79 18.88 92.03
CA GLU A 347 15.91 19.23 91.17
C GLU A 347 15.83 18.43 89.86
N ILE A 348 15.97 19.11 88.73
CA ILE A 348 16.05 18.48 87.41
C ILE A 348 17.49 18.10 87.07
N GLY A 349 18.45 18.95 87.44
CA GLY A 349 19.87 18.64 87.32
C GLY A 349 20.78 19.80 87.72
N THR A 350 22.03 19.47 87.99
CA THR A 350 23.09 20.41 88.39
C THR A 350 24.08 20.65 87.24
N CYS A 351 24.29 21.91 86.90
CA CYS A 351 25.20 22.44 85.88
C CYS A 351 26.68 22.19 86.23
N PHE A 352 27.58 22.58 85.31
CA PHE A 352 29.02 22.53 85.58
C PHE A 352 29.41 23.34 86.82
N SER A 353 30.20 22.74 87.71
CA SER A 353 30.82 23.45 88.82
C SER A 353 32.17 24.01 88.41
N GLY A 354 32.50 25.24 88.83
CA GLY A 354 33.76 25.87 88.49
C GLY A 354 34.31 26.74 89.62
N LEU A 355 35.56 27.19 89.47
CA LEU A 355 36.26 28.04 90.43
C LEU A 355 36.50 29.44 89.84
N ALA A 356 35.84 30.45 90.39
CA ALA A 356 36.19 31.87 90.20
C ALA A 356 37.01 32.34 91.40
N THR A 357 38.34 32.32 91.29
CA THR A 357 39.22 32.67 92.43
C THR A 357 38.83 34.01 93.08
N ASN A 358 38.84 34.07 94.41
CA ASN A 358 38.60 35.31 95.16
C ASN A 358 39.78 36.33 95.05
N GLY A 359 40.71 36.12 94.11
CA GLY A 359 41.81 37.05 93.78
C GLY A 359 41.38 38.15 92.79
N ASN A 360 42.33 38.94 92.29
CA ASN A 360 42.01 39.96 91.28
C ASN A 360 41.60 39.27 89.97
N SER A 361 40.38 39.59 89.48
CA SER A 361 39.83 39.22 88.17
C SER A 361 39.30 37.78 87.98
N GLY A 362 38.94 37.06 89.05
CA GLY A 362 38.30 35.75 88.92
C GLY A 362 36.85 35.84 88.45
N SER A 363 36.54 35.32 87.26
CA SER A 363 35.17 35.19 86.73
C SER A 363 34.90 33.76 86.27
N LEU A 364 33.63 33.35 86.32
CA LEU A 364 33.19 32.03 85.91
C LEU A 364 31.80 32.13 85.29
N THR A 365 31.65 31.54 84.12
CA THR A 365 30.32 31.24 83.56
C THR A 365 29.99 29.79 83.83
N VAL A 366 28.86 29.54 84.50
CA VAL A 366 28.32 28.21 84.71
C VAL A 366 27.23 27.96 83.67
N MET A 367 27.31 26.79 83.02
CA MET A 367 26.38 26.41 81.96
C MET A 367 25.79 25.02 82.21
N GLY A 368 24.58 24.78 81.70
CA GLY A 368 23.95 23.45 81.69
C GLY A 368 22.76 23.40 80.73
N SER A 369 22.26 22.21 80.45
CA SER A 369 21.17 21.99 79.51
C SER A 369 20.28 20.87 80.02
N TYR A 370 18.98 21.15 80.19
CA TYR A 370 18.02 20.22 80.78
C TYR A 370 16.65 20.31 80.10
N PRO A 371 15.88 19.22 80.05
CA PRO A 371 14.51 19.27 79.55
C PRO A 371 13.60 20.03 80.53
N VAL A 372 12.69 20.83 79.96
CA VAL A 372 11.56 21.45 80.65
C VAL A 372 10.27 20.95 80.04
N VAL A 373 9.24 20.81 80.87
CA VAL A 373 7.94 20.25 80.53
C VAL A 373 6.89 21.36 80.54
N SER A 374 5.97 21.30 79.59
CA SER A 374 4.84 22.22 79.47
C SER A 374 4.02 22.31 80.76
N GLY A 375 3.63 23.53 81.12
CA GLY A 375 2.83 23.86 82.30
C GLY A 375 3.60 23.83 83.62
N LYS A 376 4.91 23.57 83.62
CA LYS A 376 5.75 23.54 84.83
C LYS A 376 6.53 24.84 85.00
N THR A 377 6.65 25.26 86.24
CA THR A 377 7.41 26.43 86.66
C THR A 377 8.78 25.99 87.15
N TYR A 378 9.81 26.65 86.64
CA TYR A 378 11.20 26.38 86.92
C TYR A 378 11.89 27.63 87.44
N ARG A 379 12.95 27.43 88.20
CA ARG A 379 13.89 28.50 88.52
C ARG A 379 15.31 27.99 88.46
N ILE A 380 16.21 28.92 88.19
CA ILE A 380 17.64 28.68 88.33
C ILE A 380 18.00 28.93 89.77
N GLU A 381 18.74 28.01 90.38
CA GLU A 381 19.36 28.23 91.68
C GLU A 381 20.86 28.13 91.58
N TYR A 382 21.56 28.94 92.36
CA TYR A 382 23.00 28.92 92.44
C TYR A 382 23.47 28.63 93.86
N PHE A 383 24.67 28.06 93.96
CA PHE A 383 25.39 27.86 95.21
C PHE A 383 26.82 28.35 95.02
N THR A 384 27.32 29.13 95.98
CA THR A 384 28.70 29.63 95.97
C THR A 384 29.39 29.38 97.30
N SER A 385 30.71 29.22 97.31
CA SER A 385 31.49 28.98 98.53
C SER A 385 32.10 30.24 99.16
N ALA A 386 32.02 31.39 98.49
CA ALA A 386 32.45 32.68 99.02
C ALA A 386 31.51 33.81 98.56
N VAL A 387 31.29 34.80 99.42
CA VAL A 387 30.50 36.00 99.10
C VAL A 387 31.41 37.11 98.55
N TYR A 388 30.95 37.79 97.50
CA TYR A 388 31.53 39.03 97.01
C TYR A 388 30.46 40.11 96.93
N SER A 389 30.64 41.15 97.75
CA SER A 389 29.65 42.23 97.90
C SER A 389 29.56 43.08 96.64
N GLY A 390 28.33 43.34 96.17
CA GLY A 390 28.01 44.25 95.07
C GLY A 390 28.17 43.67 93.66
N GLN A 391 29.06 42.70 93.45
CA GLN A 391 29.36 42.19 92.10
C GLN A 391 29.50 40.67 92.01
N GLY A 392 29.12 39.91 93.05
CA GLY A 392 29.26 38.45 93.07
C GLY A 392 28.55 37.72 91.92
N LEU A 393 27.48 38.29 91.37
CA LEU A 393 26.79 37.77 90.18
C LEU A 393 27.29 38.41 88.86
N GLY A 394 28.36 39.19 88.90
CA GLY A 394 29.02 39.80 87.75
C GLY A 394 29.32 41.29 87.92
N PRO A 395 30.48 41.78 87.46
CA PRO A 395 30.80 43.20 87.42
C PRO A 395 30.11 43.90 86.23
N SER A 396 29.79 45.19 86.35
CA SER A 396 29.29 46.01 85.23
C SER A 396 30.40 46.33 84.23
N SER A 397 30.08 46.25 82.93
CA SER A 397 30.95 46.71 81.84
C SER A 397 30.87 48.23 81.64
N SER A 398 29.78 48.88 82.07
CA SER A 398 29.49 50.30 81.89
C SER A 398 29.56 50.76 80.43
N SER A 399 29.23 49.86 79.50
CA SER A 399 29.34 50.07 78.05
C SER A 399 28.27 51.01 77.45
N GLY A 400 27.30 51.48 78.25
CA GLY A 400 26.13 52.22 77.80
C GLY A 400 24.96 51.33 77.36
N SER A 401 25.19 50.02 77.20
CA SER A 401 24.16 49.01 76.99
C SER A 401 23.75 48.35 78.32
N PRO A 402 22.52 47.79 78.41
CA PRO A 402 22.12 46.99 79.57
C PRO A 402 23.06 45.82 79.85
N GLU A 403 23.33 45.55 81.12
CA GLU A 403 24.22 44.49 81.56
C GLU A 403 23.45 43.18 81.65
N VAL A 404 23.97 42.10 81.05
CA VAL A 404 23.36 40.76 81.09
C VAL A 404 24.28 39.82 81.84
N TYR A 405 23.76 39.24 82.92
CA TYR A 405 24.51 38.40 83.86
C TYR A 405 24.10 36.94 83.82
N GLY A 406 22.89 36.67 83.32
CA GLY A 406 22.40 35.32 83.10
C GLY A 406 21.48 35.27 81.90
N GLN A 407 21.47 34.12 81.23
CA GLN A 407 20.63 33.84 80.08
C GLN A 407 20.12 32.40 80.15
N VAL A 408 18.86 32.26 79.81
CA VAL A 408 18.15 30.99 79.63
C VAL A 408 17.56 30.98 78.24
N ILE A 409 17.78 29.89 77.50
CA ILE A 409 17.24 29.72 76.16
C ILE A 409 16.39 28.44 76.14
N LEU A 410 15.11 28.57 75.78
CA LEU A 410 14.23 27.44 75.50
C LEU A 410 14.20 27.23 73.98
N ARG A 411 14.56 26.04 73.51
CA ARG A 411 14.58 25.68 72.09
C ARG A 411 14.13 24.25 71.81
#